data_AF-A0A9J6FM21-F1
#
_entry.id   AF-A0A9J6FM21-F1
#
_cell.length_a   1.000
_cell.length_b   1.000
_cell.length_c   1.000
_cell.angle_alpha   90.00
_cell.angle_beta   90.00
_cell.angle_gamma   90.00
#
_symmetry.space_group_name_H-M   'P 1'
#
loop_
_entity.id
_entity.type
_entity.pdbx_description
1 polymer ?
#
loop_
_entity_poly.entity_id
_entity_poly.type
_entity_poly.pdbx_seq_one_letter_code
_entity_poly.pdbx_strand_id
1 'polypeptide(L)'
;MFQLDISESTMRRRLRKAGLNSCIAAQKPYLTDRQKRQRLEFAPAHEQWSVTDWGEVVFTDESTFCSKLDQQRKAWRPYNCR
;
A
#
# COMPACT_ATOMS: atom_id res chain seq x y z
N MET A 1 -14.98 11.08 -14.94
CA MET A 1 -14.88 9.78 -15.65
C MET A 1 -14.80 10.12 -17.12
N PHE A 2 -13.69 9.84 -17.80
CA PHE A 2 -13.61 10.11 -19.24
C PHE A 2 -14.56 9.15 -19.95
N GLN A 3 -15.70 9.67 -20.42
CA GLN A 3 -16.70 8.90 -21.14
C GLN A 3 -16.27 8.85 -22.62
N LEU A 4 -15.32 7.96 -22.90
CA LEU A 4 -14.94 7.62 -24.26
C LEU A 4 -15.84 6.46 -24.72
N ASP A 5 -16.45 6.60 -25.89
CA ASP A 5 -17.26 5.54 -26.51
C ASP A 5 -16.35 4.46 -27.11
N ILE A 6 -15.68 3.74 -26.22
CA ILE A 6 -14.64 2.76 -26.54
C ILE A 6 -14.90 1.52 -25.69
N SER A 7 -14.86 0.35 -26.32
CA SER A 7 -15.00 -0.92 -25.61
C SER A 7 -13.87 -1.15 -24.59
N GLU A 8 -14.20 -1.78 -23.46
CA GLU A 8 -13.22 -2.10 -22.41
C GLU A 8 -12.04 -2.93 -22.94
N SER A 9 -12.30 -3.82 -23.90
CA SER A 9 -11.28 -4.62 -24.58
C SER A 9 -10.25 -3.75 -25.31
N THR A 10 -10.70 -2.68 -25.96
CA THR A 10 -9.82 -1.72 -26.64
C THR A 10 -8.97 -0.96 -25.63
N MET A 11 -9.56 -0.51 -24.51
CA MET A 11 -8.82 0.15 -23.42
C MET A 11 -7.74 -0.78 -22.84
N ARG A 12 -8.09 -2.02 -22.48
CA ARG A 12 -7.13 -3.00 -21.95
C ARG A 12 -6.00 -3.29 -22.93
N ARG A 13 -6.30 -3.42 -24.23
CA ARG A 13 -5.28 -3.62 -25.28
C ARG A 13 -4.33 -2.42 -25.40
N ARG A 14 -4.85 -1.20 -25.36
CA ARG A 14 -4.04 0.02 -25.41
C ARG A 14 -3.16 0.15 -24.17
N LEU A 15 -3.68 -0.12 -22.97
CA LEU A 15 -2.92 -0.11 -21.72
C LEU A 15 -1.78 -1.15 -21.74
N ARG A 16 -2.05 -2.38 -22.20
CA ARG A 16 -1.01 -3.40 -22.38
C ARG A 16 0.03 -3.00 -23.43
N LYS A 17 -0.39 -2.41 -24.55
CA LYS A 17 0.53 -1.89 -25.58
C LYS A 17 1.44 -0.78 -25.02
N ALA A 18 0.95 -0.02 -24.04
CA ALA A 18 1.74 0.97 -23.30
C ALA A 18 2.59 0.36 -22.17
N GLY A 19 2.67 -0.98 -22.05
CA GLY A 19 3.46 -1.66 -21.03
C GLY A 19 2.84 -1.70 -19.64
N LEU A 20 1.55 -1.37 -19.50
CA LEU A 20 0.84 -1.35 -18.22
C LEU A 20 0.08 -2.65 -17.97
N ASN A 21 0.13 -3.11 -16.72
CA ASN A 21 -0.58 -4.29 -16.24
C ASN A 21 -1.52 -3.96 -15.09
N SER A 22 -2.61 -4.70 -15.01
CA SER A 22 -3.56 -4.61 -13.90
C SER A 22 -3.01 -5.37 -12.69
N CYS A 23 -2.62 -4.65 -11.65
CA CYS A 23 -2.11 -5.18 -10.38
C CYS A 23 -3.04 -4.79 -9.21
N ILE A 24 -3.00 -5.55 -8.13
CA ILE A 24 -3.68 -5.16 -6.88
C ILE A 24 -2.90 -3.99 -6.27
N ALA A 25 -3.58 -2.89 -6.00
CA ALA A 25 -2.98 -1.72 -5.37
C ALA A 25 -2.76 -2.00 -3.88
N ALA A 26 -1.53 -1.82 -3.42
CA ALA A 26 -1.24 -1.84 -1.99
C ALA A 26 -2.01 -0.72 -1.29
N GLN A 27 -2.81 -1.08 -0.28
CA GLN A 27 -3.44 -0.11 0.59
C GLN A 27 -2.39 0.39 1.57
N LYS A 28 -2.10 1.69 1.51
CA LYS A 28 -1.15 2.35 2.42
C LYS A 28 -1.87 3.52 3.07
N PRO A 29 -1.81 3.68 4.41
CA PRO A 29 -2.35 4.87 5.04
C PRO A 29 -1.58 6.09 4.54
N TYR A 30 -2.30 7.20 4.37
CA TYR A 30 -1.65 8.47 4.08
C TYR A 30 -0.86 8.92 5.30
N LEU A 31 0.42 9.22 5.11
CA LEU A 31 1.28 9.68 6.19
C LEU A 31 1.47 11.18 6.12
N THR A 32 1.17 11.86 7.22
CA THR A 32 1.52 13.28 7.38
C THR A 32 3.03 13.45 7.52
N ASP A 33 3.56 14.63 7.22
CA ASP A 33 5.01 14.86 7.32
C ASP A 33 5.53 14.76 8.76
N ARG A 34 4.67 15.02 9.75
CA ARG A 34 4.98 14.76 11.15
C ARG A 34 5.14 13.25 11.42
N GLN A 35 4.21 12.42 10.95
CA GLN A 35 4.28 10.97 11.12
C GLN A 35 5.50 10.36 10.41
N LYS A 36 5.85 10.86 9.21
CA LYS A 36 7.06 10.43 8.50
C LYS A 36 8.32 10.73 9.31
N ARG A 37 8.45 11.94 9.86
CA ARG A 37 9.58 12.32 10.71
C ARG A 37 9.68 11.45 11.96
N GLN A 38 8.59 11.26 12.68
CA GLN A 38 8.57 10.41 13.89
C GLN A 38 8.98 8.97 13.58
N ARG A 39 8.52 8.40 12.46
CA ARG A 39 8.94 7.07 12.04
C ARG A 39 10.43 7.00 11.68
N LEU A 40 10.93 8.03 11.00
CA LEU A 40 12.35 8.12 10.63
C LEU A 40 13.27 8.32 11.84
N GLU A 41 12.79 8.92 12.91
CA GLU A 41 13.53 9.05 14.17
C GLU A 41 13.47 7.75 14.98
N PHE A 42 12.30 7.11 15.03
CA PHE A 42 12.08 5.88 15.78
C PHE A 42 12.94 4.71 15.28
N ALA A 43 12.97 4.48 13.96
CA ALA A 43 13.66 3.34 13.36
C ALA A 43 15.17 3.26 13.70
N PRO A 44 16.00 4.29 13.45
CA PRO A 44 17.42 4.26 13.81
C PRO A 44 17.64 4.24 15.33
N ALA A 45 16.78 4.91 16.12
CA ALA A 45 16.89 4.90 17.58
C ALA A 45 16.73 3.50 18.20
N HIS A 46 16.00 2.61 17.53
CA HIS A 46 15.75 1.24 17.97
C HIS A 46 16.43 0.19 17.08
N GLU A 47 17.34 0.59 16.19
CA GLU A 47 18.03 -0.31 15.25
C GLU A 47 18.93 -1.32 15.98
N GLN A 48 19.52 -0.89 17.10
CA GLN A 48 20.43 -1.72 17.90
C GLN A 48 19.72 -2.51 19.01
N TRP A 49 18.39 -2.40 19.12
CA TRP A 49 17.64 -3.13 20.13
C TRP A 49 17.75 -4.63 19.93
N SER A 50 18.08 -5.32 21.01
CA SER A 50 18.16 -6.76 21.06
C SER A 50 16.78 -7.40 21.23
N VAL A 51 16.72 -8.73 21.04
CA VAL A 51 15.47 -9.49 21.26
C VAL A 51 14.98 -9.35 22.71
N THR A 52 15.87 -9.22 23.68
CA THR A 52 15.50 -9.03 25.09
C THR A 52 14.87 -7.65 25.31
N ASP A 53 15.40 -6.61 24.67
CA ASP A 53 14.85 -5.25 24.78
C ASP A 53 13.42 -5.18 24.21
N TRP A 54 13.18 -5.84 23.07
CA TRP A 54 11.82 -5.98 22.52
C TRP A 54 10.89 -6.84 23.39
N GLY A 55 11.45 -7.80 24.12
CA GLY A 55 10.70 -8.69 25.00
C GLY A 55 10.10 -7.99 26.23
N GLU A 56 10.64 -6.83 26.61
CA GLU A 56 10.10 -6.01 27.71
C GLU A 56 8.97 -5.07 27.25
N VAL A 57 8.76 -4.92 25.93
CA VAL A 57 7.73 -4.02 25.40
C VAL A 57 6.37 -4.71 25.34
N VAL A 58 5.39 -4.13 26.04
CA VAL A 58 3.98 -4.52 25.93
C VAL A 58 3.27 -3.67 24.89
N PHE A 59 3.02 -4.24 23.71
CA PHE A 59 2.23 -3.59 22.67
C PHE A 59 0.73 -3.73 22.95
N THR A 60 -0.03 -2.67 22.72
CA THR A 60 -1.49 -2.66 22.81
C THR A 60 -2.06 -2.06 21.54
N ASP A 61 -3.15 -2.65 21.02
CA ASP A 61 -3.86 -2.17 19.84
C ASP A 61 -5.33 -2.62 19.91
N GLU A 62 -6.20 -1.89 19.23
CA GLU A 62 -7.61 -2.25 19.07
C GLU A 62 -7.89 -2.61 17.61
N SER A 63 -8.52 -3.76 17.39
CA SER A 63 -8.87 -4.25 16.05
C SER A 63 -10.37 -4.41 15.88
N THR A 64 -10.91 -3.93 14.77
CA THR A 64 -12.32 -4.11 14.40
C THR A 64 -12.52 -5.37 13.57
N PHE A 65 -13.45 -6.23 13.97
CA PHE A 65 -13.84 -7.43 13.22
C PHE A 65 -15.07 -7.17 12.36
N CYS A 66 -14.95 -7.40 11.05
CA CYS A 66 -16.03 -7.21 10.08
C CYS A 66 -16.21 -8.45 9.21
N SER A 67 -17.45 -8.84 8.93
CA SER A 67 -17.76 -9.99 8.04
C SER A 67 -17.52 -9.70 6.55
N LYS A 68 -17.27 -8.43 6.18
CA LYS A 68 -16.97 -8.03 4.79
C LYS A 68 -15.46 -7.89 4.62
N LEU A 69 -14.93 -8.52 3.59
CA LEU A 69 -13.54 -8.31 3.17
C LEU A 69 -13.41 -6.95 2.52
N ASP A 70 -12.32 -6.25 2.82
CA ASP A 70 -12.03 -4.98 2.17
C ASP A 70 -11.82 -5.18 0.67
N GLN A 71 -12.33 -4.26 -0.14
CA GLN A 71 -12.32 -4.42 -1.58
C GLN A 71 -10.92 -4.15 -2.13
N GLN A 72 -10.31 -5.18 -2.70
CA GLN A 72 -9.04 -5.05 -3.41
C GLN A 72 -9.22 -4.16 -4.65
N ARG A 73 -8.61 -2.98 -4.62
CA ARG A 73 -8.62 -2.04 -5.75
C ARG A 73 -7.53 -2.43 -6.74
N LYS A 74 -7.86 -2.46 -8.03
CA LYS A 74 -6.88 -2.70 -9.10
C LYS A 74 -6.33 -1.38 -9.63
N ALA A 75 -5.05 -1.35 -9.95
CA ALA A 75 -4.37 -0.23 -10.59
C ALA A 75 -3.55 -0.72 -11.79
N TRP A 76 -3.49 0.07 -12.85
CA TRP A 76 -2.65 -0.20 -14.00
C TRP A 76 -1.24 0.38 -13.77
N ARG A 77 -0.20 -0.45 -13.79
CA ARG A 77 1.20 -0.04 -13.53
C ARG A 77 2.17 -0.75 -14.49
N PRO A 78 3.33 -0.14 -14.79
CA PRO A 78 4.40 -0.82 -15.51
C PRO A 78 4.94 -2.03 -14.74
N TYR A 79 5.64 -2.93 -15.44
CA TYR A 79 6.41 -4.00 -14.80
C TYR A 79 7.46 -3.41 -13.84
N ASN A 80 7.66 -4.06 -12.69
CA ASN A 80 8.67 -3.73 -11.67
C ASN A 80 8.52 -2.38 -10.94
N CYS A 81 7.36 -1.72 -11.00
CA CYS A 81 7.09 -0.56 -10.15
C CYS A 81 6.76 -0.99 -8.70
N ARG A 82 7.78 -1.05 -7.84
CA ARG A 82 7.62 -1.12 -6.37
C ARG A 82 7.27 0.25 -5.79
#